data_AF-A0A1L3MMP3-F1
#
_entry.id   AF-A0A1L3MMP3-F1
#
_cell.length_a   1.000
_cell.length_b   1.000
_cell.length_c   1.000
_cell.angle_alpha   90.00
_cell.angle_beta   90.00
_cell.angle_gamma   90.00
#
_symmetry.space_group_name_H-M   'P 1'
#
loop_
_entity.id
_entity.type
_entity.pdbx_description
1 polymer ?
#
loop_
_entity_poly.entity_id
_entity_poly.type
_entity_poly.pdbx_seq_one_letter_code
_entity_poly.pdbx_strand_id
1 'polypeptide(L)'
;MELEVKISYEDKGYQLEVYPFNGNLISASHFESKDSLEDTIKVVERLLNKINITEEYVHFSSNCNGEKRRVLSIEDIKNFAEQDFREYL
;
A
#
# COMPACT_ATOMS: atom_id res chain seq x y z
N MET A 1 -2.47 -13.10 -10.90
CA MET A 1 -1.50 -13.33 -9.79
C MET A 1 -1.87 -12.33 -8.72
N GLU A 2 -2.44 -12.80 -7.62
CA GLU A 2 -2.93 -11.93 -6.56
C GLU A 2 -1.75 -11.29 -5.79
N LEU A 3 -1.87 -10.00 -5.50
CA LEU A 3 -0.88 -9.24 -4.72
C LEU A 3 -1.53 -8.65 -3.46
N GLU A 4 -0.73 -8.60 -2.40
CA GLU A 4 -1.03 -7.86 -1.18
C GLU A 4 -0.07 -6.70 -1.04
N VAL A 5 -0.63 -5.51 -0.83
CA VAL A 5 0.07 -4.25 -0.58
C VAL A 5 -0.27 -3.83 0.84
N LYS A 6 0.75 -3.74 1.69
CA LYS A 6 0.63 -3.26 3.05
C LYS A 6 1.32 -1.92 3.17
N ILE A 7 0.60 -0.91 3.65
CA ILE A 7 1.18 0.38 4.00
C ILE A 7 1.05 0.54 5.52
N SER A 8 2.16 0.72 6.21
CA SER A 8 2.18 0.95 7.66
C SER A 8 2.66 2.36 7.93
N TYR A 9 1.99 3.07 8.83
CA TYR A 9 2.51 4.33 9.38
C TYR A 9 3.33 4.04 10.63
N GLU A 10 4.56 4.54 10.64
CA GLU A 10 5.50 4.44 11.77
C GLU A 10 5.88 5.85 12.25
N ASP A 11 6.54 5.94 13.41
CA ASP A 11 6.95 7.21 14.04
C ASP A 11 7.71 8.19 13.13
N LYS A 12 8.26 7.72 12.00
CA LYS A 12 9.06 8.51 11.06
C LYS A 12 8.50 8.61 9.63
N GLY A 13 7.38 7.96 9.32
CA GLY A 13 6.79 7.99 7.98
C GLY A 13 6.05 6.71 7.61
N TYR A 14 6.10 6.32 6.33
CA TYR A 14 5.38 5.16 5.81
C TYR A 14 6.31 4.03 5.42
N GLN A 15 5.95 2.80 5.80
CA GLN A 15 6.55 1.57 5.31
C GLN A 15 5.59 0.91 4.32
N LEU A 16 6.06 0.72 3.09
CA LEU A 16 5.38 -0.02 2.05
C LEU A 16 5.96 -1.42 1.96
N GLU A 17 5.10 -2.43 1.95
CA GLU A 17 5.45 -3.83 1.73
C GLU A 17 4.55 -4.43 0.67
N VAL A 18 5.12 -5.23 -0.23
CA VAL A 18 4.40 -5.89 -1.32
C VAL A 18 4.70 -7.37 -1.29
N TYR A 19 3.63 -8.16 -1.30
CA TYR A 19 3.64 -9.62 -1.21
C TYR A 19 2.86 -10.23 -2.39
N PRO A 20 3.27 -11.38 -2.91
CA PRO A 20 2.38 -12.27 -3.63
C PRO A 20 1.40 -12.86 -2.59
N PHE A 21 0.13 -13.03 -2.96
CA PHE A 21 -0.87 -13.52 -2.01
C PHE A 21 -0.45 -14.87 -1.42
N ASN A 22 -0.48 -14.98 -0.08
CA ASN A 22 0.04 -16.12 0.69
C ASN A 22 1.52 -16.49 0.42
N GLY A 23 2.33 -15.54 -0.05
CA GLY A 23 3.74 -15.75 -0.32
C GLY A 23 4.67 -14.85 0.51
N ASN A 24 5.96 -14.92 0.18
CA ASN A 24 6.99 -14.17 0.87
C ASN A 24 7.08 -12.73 0.35
N LEU A 25 7.51 -11.80 1.22
CA LEU A 25 7.79 -10.41 0.87
C LEU A 25 8.64 -10.30 -0.41
N ILE A 26 8.12 -9.59 -1.42
CA ILE A 26 8.85 -9.32 -2.67
C ILE A 26 9.60 -7.99 -2.58
N SER A 27 8.99 -6.98 -1.95
CA SER A 27 9.56 -5.63 -1.91
C SER A 27 9.12 -4.90 -0.65
N ALA A 28 10.06 -4.22 -0.01
CA ALA A 28 9.78 -3.26 1.05
C ALA A 28 10.47 -1.93 0.74
N SER A 29 9.81 -0.83 1.08
CA SER A 29 10.35 0.53 0.91
C SER A 29 9.90 1.40 2.07
N HIS A 30 10.82 2.21 2.57
CA HIS A 30 10.55 3.14 3.67
C HIS A 30 10.59 4.57 3.14
N PHE A 31 9.60 5.37 3.53
CA PHE A 31 9.43 6.75 3.12
C PHE A 31 9.34 7.63 4.35
N GLU A 32 10.30 8.55 4.51
CA GLU A 32 10.33 9.52 5.61
C GLU A 32 9.49 10.77 5.22
N SER A 33 8.72 11.36 6.17
CA SER A 33 7.87 12.58 6.05
C SER A 33 6.34 12.37 5.85
N LYS A 34 5.52 13.33 6.30
CA LYS A 34 4.05 13.38 6.11
C LYS A 34 3.62 13.59 4.65
N ASP A 35 4.44 14.26 3.84
CA ASP A 35 4.18 14.43 2.39
C ASP A 35 4.37 13.14 1.58
N SER A 36 4.82 12.06 2.23
CA SER A 36 5.26 10.85 1.54
C SER A 36 4.18 9.80 1.29
N LEU A 37 2.91 10.04 1.66
CA LEU A 37 1.82 9.13 1.30
C LEU A 37 1.59 9.10 -0.21
N GLU A 38 1.55 10.27 -0.86
CA GLU A 38 1.39 10.35 -2.31
C GLU A 38 2.57 9.70 -3.05
N ASP A 39 3.79 9.90 -2.57
CA ASP A 39 4.98 9.26 -3.13
C ASP A 39 5.00 7.75 -2.89
N THR A 40 4.54 7.29 -1.71
CA THR A 40 4.34 5.87 -1.42
C THR A 40 3.35 5.25 -2.39
N ILE A 41 2.21 5.89 -2.62
CA ILE A 41 1.18 5.44 -3.58
C ILE A 41 1.73 5.42 -5.00
N LYS A 42 2.46 6.44 -5.44
CA LYS A 42 3.11 6.46 -6.78
C LYS A 42 4.08 5.30 -6.96
N VAL A 43 4.78 4.89 -5.89
CA VAL A 43 5.65 3.71 -5.94
C VAL A 43 4.84 2.43 -6.05
N VAL A 44 3.72 2.31 -5.33
CA VAL A 44 2.76 1.20 -5.49
C VAL A 44 2.28 1.11 -6.94
N GLU A 45 1.77 2.20 -7.51
CA GLU A 45 1.29 2.26 -8.90
C GLU A 45 2.38 1.84 -9.89
N ARG A 46 3.61 2.33 -9.73
CA ARG A 46 4.75 1.97 -10.58
C ARG A 46 5.14 0.50 -10.45
N LEU A 47 5.08 -0.07 -9.24
CA LEU A 47 5.37 -1.48 -9.00
C LEU A 47 4.31 -2.38 -9.64
N LEU A 48 3.03 -2.08 -9.43
CA LEU A 48 1.92 -2.83 -10.01
C LEU A 48 1.97 -2.80 -11.55
N ASN A 49 2.24 -1.64 -12.15
CA ASN A 49 2.44 -1.49 -13.60
C ASN A 49 3.63 -2.32 -14.13
N LYS A 50 4.74 -2.39 -13.37
CA LYS A 50 5.93 -3.18 -13.78
C LYS A 50 5.71 -4.68 -13.71
N ILE A 51 4.92 -5.16 -12.75
CA ILE A 51 4.66 -6.59 -12.56
C ILE A 51 3.59 -7.08 -13.58
N ASN A 52 3.08 -6.19 -14.45
CA ASN A 52 2.00 -6.45 -15.42
C ASN A 52 0.79 -7.09 -14.74
N ILE A 53 0.52 -6.68 -13.49
CA ILE A 53 -0.62 -7.09 -12.72
C ILE A 53 -1.79 -6.31 -13.30
N THR A 54 -2.48 -6.94 -14.25
CA THR A 54 -3.77 -6.47 -14.76
C THR A 54 -4.92 -6.85 -13.84
N GLU A 55 -4.64 -7.54 -12.71
CA GLU A 55 -5.67 -7.78 -11.72
C GLU A 55 -6.07 -6.42 -11.13
N GLU A 56 -7.30 -6.05 -11.44
CA GLU A 56 -7.97 -4.83 -11.01
C GLU A 56 -8.14 -4.76 -9.49
N TYR A 57 -7.59 -5.71 -8.73
CA TYR A 57 -7.90 -5.96 -7.33
C TYR A 57 -6.63 -6.32 -6.56
N VAL A 58 -6.28 -5.48 -5.59
CA VAL A 58 -5.12 -5.62 -4.71
C VAL A 58 -5.62 -5.76 -3.29
N HIS A 59 -5.03 -6.68 -2.53
CA HIS A 59 -5.29 -6.79 -1.10
C HIS A 59 -4.56 -5.66 -0.38
N PHE A 60 -5.28 -4.64 0.04
CA PHE A 60 -4.75 -3.52 0.80
C PHE A 60 -4.87 -3.78 2.31
N SER A 61 -3.82 -3.49 3.06
CA SER A 61 -3.85 -3.48 4.53
C SER A 61 -3.10 -2.26 5.10
N SER A 62 -3.65 -1.72 6.20
CA SER A 62 -3.03 -0.65 6.97
C SER A 62 -2.96 -1.00 8.46
N ASN A 63 -1.90 -0.56 9.14
CA ASN A 63 -1.74 -0.77 10.58
C ASN A 63 -2.60 0.21 11.43
N CYS A 64 -3.02 1.35 10.85
CA CYS A 64 -3.80 2.38 11.55
C CYS A 64 -5.27 2.02 11.75
N ASN A 65 -5.84 1.11 10.95
CA ASN A 65 -7.28 0.76 11.00
C ASN A 65 -7.52 -0.71 11.41
N GLY A 66 -6.57 -1.29 12.17
CA GLY A 66 -6.69 -2.65 12.74
C GLY A 66 -6.56 -3.79 11.73
N GLU A 67 -5.68 -3.66 10.73
CA GLU A 67 -5.37 -4.70 9.72
C GLU A 67 -6.60 -5.33 9.03
N LYS A 68 -7.55 -4.50 8.60
CA LYS A 68 -8.61 -5.00 7.70
C LYS A 68 -8.06 -5.14 6.28
N ARG A 69 -7.75 -6.37 5.87
CA ARG A 69 -7.43 -6.70 4.48
C ARG A 69 -8.66 -6.42 3.60
N ARG A 70 -8.55 -5.46 2.69
CA ARG A 70 -9.60 -5.08 1.72
C ARG A 70 -9.14 -5.41 0.31
N VAL A 71 -10.05 -5.89 -0.52
CA VAL A 71 -9.78 -6.06 -1.95
C VAL A 71 -10.19 -4.75 -2.63
N LEU A 72 -9.22 -4.00 -3.15
CA LEU A 72 -9.41 -2.65 -3.70
C LEU A 72 -8.89 -2.58 -5.12
N SER A 73 -9.50 -1.72 -5.94
CA SER A 73 -8.87 -1.34 -7.21
C SER A 73 -7.63 -0.50 -6.99
N ILE A 74 -6.70 -0.52 -7.96
CA ILE A 74 -5.48 0.29 -7.90
C ILE A 74 -5.84 1.78 -7.75
N GLU A 75 -6.88 2.23 -8.44
CA GLU A 75 -7.40 3.60 -8.39
C GLU A 75 -7.96 3.94 -7.00
N ASP A 76 -8.53 2.95 -6.30
CA ASP A 76 -9.10 3.12 -4.97
C ASP A 76 -8.06 3.09 -3.84
N ILE A 77 -6.85 2.53 -4.06
CA ILE A 77 -5.80 2.45 -3.03
C ILE A 77 -5.51 3.82 -2.43
N LYS A 78 -5.44 4.86 -3.27
CA LYS A 78 -5.18 6.23 -2.80
C LYS A 78 -6.26 6.72 -1.85
N ASN A 79 -7.52 6.64 -2.26
CA ASN A 79 -8.65 7.13 -1.48
C ASN A 79 -8.74 6.41 -0.13
N PHE A 80 -8.51 5.09 -0.11
CA PHE A 80 -8.56 4.31 1.12
C PHE A 80 -7.34 4.55 2.02
N ALA A 81 -6.14 4.69 1.45
CA ALA A 81 -4.96 5.04 2.24
C ALA A 81 -5.10 6.43 2.87
N GLU A 82 -5.56 7.43 2.13
CA GLU A 82 -5.84 8.77 2.67
C GLU A 82 -6.89 8.73 3.79
N GLN A 83 -7.93 7.90 3.66
CA GLN A 83 -8.92 7.71 4.72
C GLN A 83 -8.33 7.05 5.97
N ASP A 84 -7.58 5.96 5.80
CA ASP A 84 -6.99 5.20 6.91
C ASP A 84 -5.88 5.99 7.64
N PHE A 85 -5.18 6.88 6.92
CA PHE A 85 -4.12 7.72 7.48
C PHE A 85 -4.54 9.17 7.79
N ARG A 86 -5.82 9.52 7.62
CA ARG A 86 -6.33 10.90 7.76
C ARG A 86 -5.97 11.55 9.10
N GLU A 87 -6.01 10.78 10.18
CA GLU A 87 -5.71 11.28 11.54
C GLU A 87 -4.20 11.48 11.78
N TYR A 88 -3.37 10.98 10.86
CA TYR A 88 -1.91 11.00 10.93
C TYR A 88 -1.29 11.97 9.91
N LEU A 89 -2.06 12.47 8.94
CA LEU A 89 -1.71 13.57 8.01
C LEU A 89 -1.86 14.93 8.69
#